data_AF-A0A853LPZ2-F1
#
_entry.id   AF-A0A853LPZ2-F1
#
_cell.length_a   1.000
_cell.length_b   1.000
_cell.length_c   1.000
_cell.angle_alpha   90.00
_cell.angle_beta   90.00
_cell.angle_gamma   90.00
#
_symmetry.space_group_name_H-M   'P 1'
#
loop_
_entity.id
_entity.type
_entity.pdbx_description
1 polymer ?
#
loop_
_entity_poly.entity_id
_entity_poly.type
_entity_poly.pdbx_seq_one_letter_code
_entity_poly.pdbx_strand_id
1 'polypeptide(L)'
;MLVLAVAGLSVWLYLRPSPKPDCAVVNDMLKYSRAESARMRDLIPTGVEDPQKLVDAYQTRVIRLRQYADQIHDSGLREKAYAVINLDEGMLAVWRQTISGQLQNGSGDSSAASQDFQRAYIGYAAQTHKAGQALQAACPA
;
A
#
# COMPACT_ATOMS: atom_id res chain seq x y z
N MET A 1 -40.42 -11.44 28.21
CA MET A 1 -39.22 -10.66 27.82
C MET A 1 -38.80 -11.01 26.39
N LEU A 2 -39.53 -10.52 25.38
CA LEU A 2 -39.25 -10.79 23.96
C LEU A 2 -39.21 -9.51 23.12
N VAL A 3 -39.85 -8.43 23.61
CA VAL A 3 -39.96 -7.14 22.92
C VAL A 3 -38.64 -6.35 22.93
N LEU A 4 -37.80 -6.52 23.96
CA LEU A 4 -36.51 -5.83 24.09
C LEU A 4 -35.43 -6.40 23.14
N ALA A 5 -35.47 -7.70 22.83
CA ALA A 5 -34.50 -8.32 21.92
C ALA A 5 -34.70 -7.87 20.47
N VAL A 6 -35.96 -7.69 20.05
CA VAL A 6 -36.31 -7.24 18.69
C VAL A 6 -35.94 -5.77 18.50
N ALA A 7 -36.17 -4.91 19.51
CA ALA A 7 -35.75 -3.51 19.46
C ALA A 7 -34.22 -3.36 19.43
N GLY A 8 -33.48 -4.17 20.20
CA GLY A 8 -32.00 -4.18 20.20
C GLY A 8 -31.40 -4.60 18.85
N LEU A 9 -31.94 -5.64 18.21
CA LEU A 9 -31.52 -6.09 16.88
C LEU A 9 -31.81 -5.06 15.78
N SER A 10 -32.96 -4.38 15.87
CA SER A 10 -33.35 -3.33 14.92
C SER A 10 -32.38 -2.15 14.96
N VAL A 11 -32.04 -1.69 16.18
CA VAL A 11 -31.10 -0.59 16.38
C VAL A 11 -29.67 -0.99 15.96
N TRP A 12 -29.25 -2.24 16.18
CA TRP A 12 -27.93 -2.72 15.78
C TRP A 12 -27.76 -2.82 14.26
N LEU A 13 -28.82 -3.17 13.52
CA LEU A 13 -28.84 -3.15 12.06
C LEU A 13 -28.88 -1.72 11.50
N TYR A 14 -29.57 -0.79 12.15
CA TYR A 14 -29.62 0.63 11.77
C TYR A 14 -28.32 1.39 12.02
N LEU A 15 -27.55 0.99 13.05
CA LEU A 15 -26.24 1.59 13.36
C LEU A 15 -25.11 1.02 12.49
N ARG A 16 -25.38 0.00 11.66
CA ARG A 16 -24.36 -0.60 10.80
C ARG A 16 -24.05 0.39 9.68
N PRO A 17 -22.80 0.88 9.57
CA PRO A 17 -22.44 1.79 8.49
C PRO A 17 -22.75 1.13 7.15
N SER A 18 -23.47 1.84 6.28
CA SER A 18 -23.68 1.37 4.91
C SER A 18 -22.30 1.13 4.27
N PRO A 19 -22.10 -0.02 3.58
CA PRO A 19 -20.84 -0.29 2.92
C PRO A 19 -20.52 0.85 1.94
N LYS A 20 -19.27 1.31 1.98
CA LYS A 20 -18.80 2.34 1.05
C LYS A 20 -18.91 1.80 -0.38
N PRO A 21 -19.31 2.62 -1.36
CA PRO A 21 -19.19 2.26 -2.77
C PRO A 21 -17.75 1.89 -3.10
N ASP A 22 -17.54 0.85 -3.91
CA ASP A 22 -16.20 0.36 -4.27
C ASP A 22 -15.30 1.47 -4.83
N CYS A 23 -15.86 2.36 -5.66
CA CYS A 23 -15.11 3.50 -6.21
C CYS A 23 -14.70 4.52 -5.15
N ALA A 24 -15.49 4.69 -4.07
CA ALA A 24 -15.10 5.53 -2.94
C ALA A 24 -13.93 4.90 -2.17
N VAL A 25 -13.94 3.57 -1.99
CA VAL A 25 -12.84 2.81 -1.38
C VAL A 25 -11.57 2.93 -2.23
N VAL A 26 -11.68 2.79 -3.55
CA VAL A 26 -10.56 2.97 -4.50
C VAL A 26 -9.99 4.40 -4.41
N ASN A 27 -10.83 5.42 -4.37
CA ASN A 27 -10.37 6.80 -4.26
C ASN A 27 -9.63 7.06 -2.94
N ASP A 28 -10.15 6.53 -1.82
CA ASP A 28 -9.48 6.58 -0.52
C ASP A 28 -8.12 5.85 -0.57
N MET A 29 -8.09 4.66 -1.17
CA MET A 29 -6.87 3.86 -1.36
C MET A 29 -5.81 4.61 -2.17
N LEU A 30 -6.18 5.21 -3.31
CA LEU A 30 -5.27 5.96 -4.16
C LEU A 30 -4.81 7.27 -3.53
N LYS A 31 -5.66 7.92 -2.73
CA LYS A 31 -5.28 9.10 -1.94
C LYS A 31 -4.23 8.73 -0.90
N TYR A 32 -4.47 7.65 -0.14
CA TYR A 32 -3.52 7.12 0.84
C TYR A 32 -2.20 6.71 0.18
N SER A 33 -2.27 5.94 -0.91
CA SER A 33 -1.10 5.48 -1.68
C SER A 33 -0.22 6.65 -2.14
N ARG A 34 -0.82 7.73 -2.65
CA ARG A 34 -0.08 8.94 -3.07
C ARG A 34 0.58 9.66 -1.89
N ALA A 35 -0.13 9.82 -0.77
CA ALA A 35 0.41 10.45 0.43
C ALA A 35 1.62 9.68 0.99
N GLU A 36 1.51 8.35 1.12
CA GLU A 36 2.61 7.51 1.60
C GLU A 36 3.77 7.43 0.60
N SER A 37 3.48 7.44 -0.71
CA SER A 37 4.54 7.50 -1.74
C SER A 37 5.37 8.78 -1.62
N ALA A 38 4.74 9.92 -1.32
CA ALA A 38 5.45 11.17 -1.07
C ALA A 38 6.30 11.08 0.20
N ARG A 39 5.70 10.64 1.31
CA ARG A 39 6.40 10.45 2.60
C ARG A 39 7.62 9.53 2.48
N MET A 40 7.49 8.41 1.76
CA MET A 40 8.61 7.47 1.57
C MET A 40 9.68 7.99 0.62
N ARG A 41 9.33 8.83 -0.37
CA ARG A 41 10.31 9.51 -1.21
C ARG A 41 11.21 10.42 -0.38
N ASP A 42 10.65 11.08 0.62
CA ASP A 42 11.40 11.95 1.54
C ASP A 42 12.31 11.17 2.50
N LEU A 43 12.18 9.84 2.58
CA LEU A 43 13.09 8.94 3.30
C LEU A 43 14.25 8.42 2.43
N ILE A 44 14.24 8.70 1.12
CA ILE A 44 15.23 8.27 0.14
C ILE A 44 16.31 9.36 -0.21
N PRO A 45 16.44 10.54 0.44
CA PRO A 45 17.42 11.52 -0.01
C PRO A 45 18.83 11.14 0.46
N THR A 46 19.73 10.92 -0.50
CA THR A 46 21.21 10.82 -0.37
C THR A 46 21.80 9.61 0.36
N GLY A 47 20.97 8.77 0.95
CA GLY A 47 21.39 7.57 1.65
C GLY A 47 20.29 7.15 2.61
N VAL A 48 20.23 5.87 2.91
CA VAL A 48 19.23 5.35 3.82
C VAL A 48 19.89 5.26 5.19
N GLU A 49 19.77 6.32 5.99
CA GLU A 49 20.35 6.35 7.34
C GLU A 49 19.81 5.20 8.21
N ASP A 50 18.55 4.85 7.98
CA ASP A 50 17.87 3.74 8.66
C ASP A 50 16.98 2.98 7.67
N PRO A 51 17.52 1.94 7.02
CA PRO A 51 16.77 1.11 6.09
C PRO A 51 15.55 0.41 6.68
N GLN A 52 15.56 0.19 8.00
CA GLN A 52 14.44 -0.42 8.69
C GLN A 52 13.20 0.48 8.63
N LYS A 53 13.36 1.80 8.66
CA LYS A 53 12.21 2.74 8.49
C LYS A 53 11.51 2.59 7.15
N LEU A 54 12.24 2.28 6.08
CA LEU A 54 11.64 2.04 4.77
C LEU A 54 10.93 0.69 4.74
N VAL A 55 11.52 -0.36 5.30
CA VAL A 55 10.84 -1.65 5.48
C VAL A 55 9.53 -1.48 6.25
N ASP A 56 9.56 -0.76 7.37
CA ASP A 56 8.39 -0.53 8.22
C ASP A 56 7.32 0.31 7.49
N ALA A 57 7.74 1.32 6.71
CA ALA A 57 6.84 2.14 5.91
C ALA A 57 6.14 1.33 4.80
N TYR A 58 6.88 0.53 4.04
CA TYR A 58 6.31 -0.35 3.02
C TYR A 58 5.39 -1.41 3.64
N GLN A 59 5.79 -2.00 4.76
CA GLN A 59 4.97 -2.99 5.46
C GLN A 59 3.65 -2.39 5.97
N THR A 60 3.70 -1.20 6.56
CA THR A 60 2.52 -0.45 7.00
C THR A 60 1.60 -0.12 5.82
N ARG A 61 2.18 0.35 4.71
CA ARG A 61 1.43 0.66 3.49
C ARG A 61 0.74 -0.57 2.92
N VAL A 62 1.44 -1.70 2.78
CA VAL A 62 0.86 -2.97 2.29
C VAL A 62 -0.35 -3.39 3.13
N ILE A 63 -0.21 -3.36 4.46
CA ILE A 63 -1.32 -3.72 5.37
C ILE A 63 -2.52 -2.81 5.13
N ARG A 64 -2.30 -1.50 5.04
CA ARG A 64 -3.37 -0.53 4.87
C ARG A 64 -4.03 -0.60 3.49
N LEU A 65 -3.25 -0.85 2.43
CA LEU A 65 -3.78 -1.05 1.08
C LEU A 65 -4.58 -2.34 0.96
N ARG A 66 -4.14 -3.44 1.59
CA ARG A 66 -4.93 -4.68 1.68
C ARG A 66 -6.27 -4.43 2.37
N GLN A 67 -6.29 -3.67 3.47
CA GLN A 67 -7.55 -3.28 4.13
C GLN A 67 -8.50 -2.53 3.19
N TYR A 68 -8.00 -1.68 2.29
CA TYR A 68 -8.85 -1.04 1.28
C TYR A 68 -9.31 -2.06 0.23
N ALA A 69 -8.41 -2.88 -0.32
CA ALA A 69 -8.76 -3.87 -1.33
C ALA A 69 -9.80 -4.90 -0.84
N ASP A 70 -9.73 -5.29 0.44
CA ASP A 70 -10.68 -6.23 1.06
C ASP A 70 -12.08 -5.63 1.26
N GLN A 71 -12.21 -4.30 1.21
CA GLN A 71 -13.51 -3.62 1.24
C GLN A 71 -14.15 -3.48 -0.15
N ILE A 72 -13.43 -3.84 -1.23
CA ILE A 72 -13.93 -3.77 -2.60
C ILE A 72 -14.68 -5.05 -2.95
N HIS A 73 -15.95 -4.93 -3.31
CA HIS A 73 -16.82 -6.07 -3.63
C HIS A 73 -16.61 -6.54 -5.07
N ASP A 74 -16.51 -5.62 -6.03
CA ASP A 74 -16.22 -5.90 -7.43
C ASP A 74 -14.87 -6.61 -7.58
N SER A 75 -14.89 -7.82 -8.16
CA SER A 75 -13.70 -8.64 -8.28
C SER A 75 -12.66 -8.04 -9.23
N GLY A 76 -13.09 -7.33 -10.28
CA GLY A 76 -12.19 -6.70 -11.25
C GLY A 76 -11.46 -5.49 -10.68
N LEU A 77 -12.16 -4.66 -9.88
CA LEU A 77 -11.56 -3.56 -9.13
C LEU A 77 -10.63 -4.07 -8.04
N ARG A 78 -11.04 -5.11 -7.32
CA ARG A 78 -10.22 -5.73 -6.27
C ARG A 78 -8.94 -6.34 -6.84
N GLU A 79 -8.99 -7.04 -7.97
CA GLU A 79 -7.80 -7.55 -8.64
C GLU A 79 -6.82 -6.42 -9.01
N LYS A 80 -7.34 -5.31 -9.56
CA LYS A 80 -6.52 -4.13 -9.87
C LYS A 80 -5.94 -3.46 -8.63
N ALA A 81 -6.68 -3.44 -7.51
CA ALA A 81 -6.18 -2.96 -6.23
C ALA A 81 -5.03 -3.84 -5.72
N TYR A 82 -5.16 -5.16 -5.83
CA TYR A 82 -4.10 -6.11 -5.50
C TYR A 82 -2.88 -5.98 -6.41
N ALA A 83 -3.03 -5.58 -7.68
CA ALA A 83 -1.89 -5.27 -8.53
C ALA A 83 -1.03 -4.10 -8.00
N VAL A 84 -1.64 -3.09 -7.38
CA VAL A 84 -0.91 -2.01 -6.69
C VAL A 84 -0.17 -2.55 -5.46
N ILE A 85 -0.83 -3.41 -4.67
CA ILE A 85 -0.27 -4.01 -3.46
C ILE A 85 0.93 -4.90 -3.77
N ASN A 86 0.85 -5.71 -4.82
CA ASN A 86 1.92 -6.63 -5.21
C ASN A 86 3.21 -5.88 -5.60
N LEU A 87 3.10 -4.66 -6.12
CA LEU A 87 4.25 -3.79 -6.39
C LEU A 87 4.92 -3.33 -5.10
N ASP A 88 4.14 -2.95 -4.08
CA ASP A 88 4.65 -2.57 -2.75
C ASP A 88 5.32 -3.76 -2.05
N GLU A 89 4.77 -4.97 -2.19
CA GLU A 89 5.37 -6.20 -1.66
C GLU A 89 6.69 -6.55 -2.36
N GLY A 90 6.76 -6.38 -3.69
CA GLY A 90 8.00 -6.54 -4.45
C GLY A 90 9.08 -5.57 -3.97
N MET A 91 8.72 -4.30 -3.76
CA MET A 91 9.67 -3.30 -3.27
C MET A 91 10.10 -3.56 -1.82
N LEU A 92 9.19 -4.03 -0.96
CA LEU A 92 9.52 -4.48 0.40
C LEU A 92 10.53 -5.63 0.41
N ALA A 93 10.39 -6.58 -0.52
CA ALA A 93 11.35 -7.67 -0.67
C ALA A 93 12.74 -7.17 -1.09
N VAL A 94 12.80 -6.23 -2.04
CA VAL A 94 14.06 -5.56 -2.45
C VAL A 94 14.71 -4.87 -1.25
N TRP A 95 13.95 -4.11 -0.45
CA TRP A 95 14.46 -3.45 0.75
C TRP A 95 15.06 -4.42 1.77
N ARG A 96 14.35 -5.52 2.06
CA ARG A 96 14.84 -6.54 3.01
C ARG A 96 16.13 -7.20 2.53
N GLN A 97 16.27 -7.42 1.22
CA GLN A 97 17.51 -7.94 0.63
C GLN A 97 18.65 -6.94 0.75
N THR A 98 18.41 -5.65 0.45
CA THR A 98 19.43 -4.59 0.58
C THR A 98 19.97 -4.49 2.01
N ILE A 99 19.11 -4.53 3.03
CA ILE A 99 19.52 -4.51 4.44
C ILE A 99 20.38 -5.73 4.78
N SER A 100 19.90 -6.91 4.39
CA SER A 100 20.60 -8.17 4.67
C SER A 100 22.00 -8.19 4.04
N GLY A 101 22.14 -7.68 2.82
CA GLY A 101 23.43 -7.56 2.14
C GLY A 101 24.37 -6.52 2.77
N GLN A 102 23.83 -5.37 3.23
CA GLN A 102 24.63 -4.36 3.95
C GLN A 102 25.19 -4.88 5.28
N LEU A 103 24.41 -5.67 6.02
CA LEU A 103 24.84 -6.28 7.28
C LEU A 103 25.92 -7.36 7.09
N GLN A 104 25.92 -8.07 5.97
CA GLN A 104 26.87 -9.16 5.70
C GLN A 104 28.22 -8.70 5.15
N ASN A 105 28.24 -7.64 4.32
CA ASN A 105 29.44 -7.24 3.56
C ASN A 105 30.22 -6.05 4.12
N GLY A 106 29.88 -5.56 5.33
CA GLY A 106 30.65 -4.54 6.04
C GLY A 106 31.01 -3.31 5.18
N SER A 107 30.06 -2.42 4.93
CA SER A 107 30.25 -1.07 4.37
C SER A 107 31.00 -0.90 3.02
N GLY A 108 31.51 -1.96 2.39
CA GLY A 108 32.47 -1.86 1.27
C GLY A 108 31.93 -1.44 -0.10
N ASP A 109 30.65 -1.71 -0.41
CA ASP A 109 30.05 -1.50 -1.75
C ASP A 109 28.77 -0.64 -1.72
N SER A 110 28.71 0.30 -0.78
CA SER A 110 27.54 1.16 -0.53
C SER A 110 27.09 1.98 -1.75
N SER A 111 27.99 2.31 -2.69
CA SER A 111 27.67 3.12 -3.88
C SER A 111 26.95 2.34 -4.98
N ALA A 112 27.37 1.10 -5.29
CA ALA A 112 26.72 0.25 -6.29
C ALA A 112 25.34 -0.22 -5.82
N ALA A 113 25.24 -0.64 -4.54
CA ALA A 113 23.97 -1.00 -3.92
C ALA A 113 22.97 0.17 -3.91
N SER A 114 23.45 1.41 -3.72
CA SER A 114 22.61 2.62 -3.78
C SER A 114 22.11 2.92 -5.21
N GLN A 115 22.94 2.68 -6.24
CA GLN A 115 22.53 2.88 -7.64
C GLN A 115 21.51 1.83 -8.11
N ASP A 116 21.74 0.56 -7.79
CA ASP A 116 20.79 -0.51 -8.11
C ASP A 116 19.45 -0.31 -7.40
N PHE A 117 19.51 0.14 -6.15
CA PHE A 117 18.33 0.56 -5.40
C PHE A 117 17.59 1.71 -6.10
N GLN A 118 18.28 2.79 -6.47
CA GLN A 118 17.64 3.94 -7.11
C GLN A 118 16.97 3.54 -8.44
N ARG A 119 17.60 2.65 -9.21
CA ARG A 119 17.03 2.09 -10.44
C ARG A 119 15.78 1.26 -10.15
N ALA A 120 15.83 0.37 -9.15
CA ALA A 120 14.68 -0.44 -8.73
C ALA A 120 13.51 0.44 -8.28
N TYR A 121 13.78 1.49 -7.48
CA TYR A 121 12.77 2.43 -7.01
C TYR A 121 12.12 3.22 -8.15
N ILE A 122 12.90 3.70 -9.14
CA ILE A 122 12.34 4.40 -10.32
C ILE A 122 11.39 3.47 -11.09
N GLY A 123 11.81 2.24 -11.34
CA GLY A 123 10.98 1.24 -12.02
C GLY A 123 9.70 0.93 -11.25
N TYR A 124 9.81 0.75 -9.93
CA TYR A 124 8.66 0.55 -9.04
C TYR A 124 7.70 1.76 -9.04
N ALA A 125 8.22 2.99 -8.96
CA ALA A 125 7.40 4.19 -8.92
C ALA A 125 6.58 4.36 -10.21
N ALA A 126 7.20 4.09 -11.37
CA ALA A 126 6.51 4.12 -12.66
C ALA A 126 5.40 3.05 -12.76
N GLN A 127 5.69 1.81 -12.32
CA GLN A 127 4.71 0.72 -12.32
C GLN A 127 3.54 1.00 -11.38
N THR A 128 3.83 1.52 -10.19
CA THR A 128 2.82 1.88 -9.18
C THR A 128 1.91 2.99 -9.69
N HIS A 129 2.48 3.99 -10.36
CA HIS A 129 1.70 5.05 -11.00
C HIS A 129 0.76 4.50 -12.06
N LYS A 130 1.26 3.64 -12.96
CA LYS A 130 0.45 3.02 -14.03
C LYS A 130 -0.66 2.13 -13.45
N ALA A 131 -0.36 1.31 -12.45
CA ALA A 131 -1.35 0.47 -11.78
C ALA A 131 -2.43 1.31 -11.08
N GLY A 132 -2.02 2.41 -10.42
CA GLY A 132 -2.95 3.35 -9.80
C GLY A 132 -3.87 4.05 -10.81
N GLN A 133 -3.36 4.46 -11.96
CA GLN A 133 -4.17 5.02 -13.05
C GLN A 133 -5.16 4.00 -13.62
N ALA A 134 -4.71 2.75 -13.83
CA ALA A 134 -5.59 1.69 -14.33
C ALA A 134 -6.72 1.35 -13.33
N LEU A 135 -6.42 1.38 -12.03
CA LEU A 135 -7.40 1.22 -10.97
C LEU A 135 -8.39 2.41 -10.93
N GLN A 136 -7.89 3.64 -11.08
CA GLN A 136 -8.74 4.84 -11.12
C GLN A 136 -9.67 4.85 -12.34
N ALA A 137 -9.15 4.49 -13.52
CA ALA A 137 -9.92 4.47 -14.77
C ALA A 137 -11.04 3.41 -14.76
N ALA A 138 -10.95 2.41 -13.90
CA ALA A 138 -12.00 1.40 -13.72
C ALA A 138 -13.17 1.91 -12.85
N CYS A 139 -13.05 3.07 -12.22
CA CYS A 139 -14.13 3.73 -11.49
C CYS A 139 -14.88 4.70 -12.43
N PRO A 140 -16.20 4.56 -12.62
CA PRO A 140 -16.99 5.61 -13.27
C PRO A 140 -16.90 6.93 -12.50
N ALA A 141 -16.89 8.05 -13.23
CA ALA A 141 -16.88 9.40 -12.68
C ALA A 141 -18.21 9.77 -12.00
#